data_AF-A0A386RWF2-F1
#
_entry.id   AF-A0A386RWF2-F1
#
_cell.length_a   1.000
_cell.length_b   1.000
_cell.length_c   1.000
_cell.angle_alpha   90.00
_cell.angle_beta   90.00
_cell.angle_gamma   90.00
#
_symmetry.space_group_name_H-M   'P 1'
#
loop_
_entity.id
_entity.type
_entity.pdbx_description
1 polymer ?
#
loop_
_entity_poly.entity_id
_entity_poly.type
_entity_poly.pdbx_seq_one_letter_code
_entity_poly.pdbx_strand_id
1 'polypeptide(L)'
;MALVRKEPKLLLGWRTSCCFQIGLAYWDKPLLEKLQSTFKVGTINKAGDNAYLYRVTSPKDLLGVIIPFFDKYPLLTQKNSDFVLFKQIVEAINNKEHLHQEGLQRILNLRASINLGLSPELKAAFPDTVAKERPLVMDISIRDPRWFVGFTEGEGCFSILIINKTKGSALNKSRINIVLDFQLTQHSRDILLIKSLVDYLGCGNVYYYPDKSALLLLRRRDDSRLRLESNGVYFKARAKEDLKTKILPIFEKYPLKGVKNLNLLDFIQAVKIIDSKDHLTEEGLNKILDLRDQMNSQRQYD
;
A
#
# COMPACT_ATOMS: atom_id res chain seq x y z
N MET A 1 7.41 10.90 8.15
CA MET A 1 8.09 11.96 7.36
C MET A 1 8.93 12.81 8.29
N ALA A 2 10.11 13.23 7.85
CA ALA A 2 10.87 14.32 8.45
C ALA A 2 10.77 15.54 7.54
N LEU A 3 10.81 16.76 8.06
CA LEU A 3 10.68 18.00 7.32
C LEU A 3 11.76 18.97 7.79
N VAL A 4 12.38 19.66 6.85
CA VAL A 4 13.30 20.77 7.09
C VAL A 4 12.77 21.92 6.23
N ARG A 5 12.43 23.05 6.84
CA ARG A 5 11.80 24.20 6.17
C ARG A 5 12.47 25.48 6.61
N LYS A 6 12.59 26.45 5.70
CA LYS A 6 13.13 27.77 6.01
C LYS A 6 12.22 28.46 7.03
N GLU A 7 12.83 28.98 8.09
CA GLU A 7 12.19 29.73 9.17
C GLU A 7 13.20 30.78 9.65
N PRO A 8 13.25 31.95 8.99
CA PRO A 8 14.31 32.95 9.21
C PRO A 8 14.41 33.49 10.64
N LYS A 9 13.34 33.33 11.44
CA LYS A 9 13.30 33.76 12.84
C LYS A 9 14.06 32.84 13.79
N LEU A 10 14.44 31.62 13.36
CA LEU A 10 15.24 30.69 14.15
C LEU A 10 16.73 30.98 13.97
N LEU A 11 17.55 30.61 14.96
CA LEU A 11 18.99 30.85 14.98
C LEU A 11 19.70 30.35 13.72
N LEU A 12 19.38 29.14 13.26
CA LEU A 12 19.95 28.56 12.05
C LEU A 12 19.16 28.92 10.78
N GLY A 13 18.03 29.61 10.90
CA GLY A 13 17.14 29.91 9.76
C GLY A 13 16.31 28.72 9.26
N TRP A 14 16.34 27.57 9.95
CA TRP A 14 15.67 26.34 9.56
C TRP A 14 14.90 25.70 10.71
N ARG A 15 13.68 25.24 10.42
CA ARG A 15 12.84 24.45 11.31
C ARG A 15 12.88 22.99 10.89
N THR A 16 13.23 22.11 11.82
CA THR A 16 13.13 20.64 11.65
C THR A 16 11.89 20.10 12.37
N SER A 17 11.14 19.20 11.74
CA SER A 17 10.01 18.52 12.40
C SER A 17 9.81 17.10 11.88
N CYS A 18 9.20 16.26 12.71
CA CYS A 18 8.85 14.88 12.37
C CYS A 18 7.34 14.66 12.46
N CYS A 19 6.82 13.79 11.60
CA CYS A 19 5.41 13.44 11.59
C CYS A 19 5.23 12.00 11.12
N PHE A 20 4.65 11.15 11.95
CA PHE A 20 4.00 9.91 11.49
C PHE A 20 2.62 10.27 10.98
N GLN A 21 2.23 9.76 9.81
CA GLN A 21 0.93 10.07 9.22
C GLN A 21 0.38 8.92 8.39
N ILE A 22 -0.94 8.77 8.43
CA ILE A 22 -1.74 7.89 7.57
C ILE A 22 -2.87 8.74 7.00
N GLY A 23 -3.02 8.73 5.67
CA GLY A 23 -4.10 9.41 4.98
C GLY A 23 -5.02 8.41 4.30
N LEU A 24 -6.33 8.57 4.49
CA LEU A 24 -7.36 7.72 3.89
C LEU A 24 -8.47 8.59 3.31
N ALA A 25 -9.24 8.01 2.39
CA ALA A 25 -10.44 8.65 1.86
C ALA A 25 -11.48 8.90 2.96
N TYR A 26 -12.41 9.83 2.72
CA TYR A 26 -13.34 10.28 3.75
C TYR A 26 -14.21 9.15 4.34
N TRP A 27 -14.63 8.20 3.51
CA TRP A 27 -15.42 7.03 3.94
C TRP A 27 -14.65 6.06 4.85
N ASP A 28 -13.31 6.09 4.84
CA ASP A 28 -12.47 5.30 5.73
C ASP A 28 -12.00 6.09 6.97
N LYS A 29 -12.57 7.27 7.24
CA LYS A 29 -12.31 8.03 8.48
C LYS A 29 -12.49 7.17 9.76
N PRO A 30 -13.49 6.27 9.88
CA PRO A 30 -13.61 5.40 11.05
C PRO A 30 -12.37 4.53 11.31
N LEU A 31 -11.60 4.15 10.28
CA LEU A 31 -10.33 3.45 10.46
C LEU A 31 -9.28 4.34 11.12
N LEU A 32 -9.21 5.61 10.75
CA LEU A 32 -8.31 6.57 11.39
C LEU A 32 -8.68 6.80 12.85
N GLU A 33 -9.97 6.89 13.17
CA GLU A 33 -10.48 7.02 14.55
C GLU A 33 -10.11 5.78 15.38
N LYS A 34 -10.19 4.59 14.79
CA LYS A 34 -9.72 3.35 15.42
C LYS A 34 -8.21 3.33 15.65
N LEU A 35 -7.40 3.85 14.72
CA LEU A 35 -5.96 3.99 14.93
C LEU A 35 -5.66 4.98 16.05
N GLN A 36 -6.35 6.13 16.07
CA GLN A 36 -6.20 7.13 17.12
C GLN A 36 -6.58 6.56 18.49
N SER A 37 -7.68 5.81 18.62
CA SER A 37 -8.07 5.19 19.89
C SER A 37 -7.11 4.08 20.32
N THR A 38 -6.52 3.35 19.36
CA THR A 38 -5.52 2.31 19.62
C THR A 38 -4.21 2.91 20.16
N PHE A 39 -3.67 3.93 19.49
CA PHE A 39 -2.42 4.58 19.89
C PHE A 39 -2.59 5.58 21.04
N LYS A 40 -3.82 6.09 21.26
CA LYS A 40 -4.16 7.11 22.26
C LYS A 40 -3.37 8.42 22.12
N VAL A 41 -2.76 8.64 20.95
CA VAL A 41 -2.01 9.85 20.59
C VAL A 41 -2.37 10.27 19.16
N GLY A 42 -2.01 11.48 18.79
CA GLY A 42 -2.22 12.03 17.46
C GLY A 42 -3.59 12.66 17.24
N THR A 43 -3.72 13.34 16.10
CA THR A 43 -4.93 14.08 15.72
C THR A 43 -5.39 13.67 14.33
N ILE A 44 -6.70 13.77 14.09
CA ILE A 44 -7.32 13.53 12.79
C ILE A 44 -7.78 14.87 12.23
N ASN A 45 -7.32 15.22 11.03
CA ASN A 45 -7.65 16.48 10.37
C ASN A 45 -8.13 16.22 8.95
N LYS A 46 -9.07 17.03 8.46
CA LYS A 46 -9.50 17.01 7.06
C LYS A 46 -8.32 17.41 6.15
N ALA A 47 -8.18 16.77 5.00
CA ALA A 47 -7.15 17.05 4.00
C ALA A 47 -7.76 17.12 2.60
N GLY A 48 -8.08 18.34 2.17
CA GLY A 48 -8.95 18.54 1.01
C GLY A 48 -10.36 18.00 1.27
N ASP A 49 -11.18 17.87 0.24
CA ASP A 49 -12.58 17.48 0.41
C ASP A 49 -12.82 15.99 0.58
N ASN A 50 -11.90 15.15 0.08
CA ASN A 50 -12.14 13.72 -0.06
C ASN A 50 -11.26 12.84 0.85
N ALA A 51 -10.54 13.43 1.81
CA ALA A 51 -9.61 12.67 2.65
C ALA A 51 -9.46 13.22 4.07
N TYR A 52 -9.00 12.36 4.97
CA TYR A 52 -8.58 12.69 6.32
C TYR A 52 -7.15 12.18 6.57
N LEU A 53 -6.43 12.86 7.45
CA LEU A 53 -5.09 12.51 7.89
C LEU A 53 -5.08 12.27 9.40
N TYR A 54 -4.69 11.06 9.82
CA TYR A 54 -4.22 10.80 11.17
C TYR A 54 -2.74 11.19 11.26
N ARG A 55 -2.36 12.02 12.25
CA ARG A 55 -1.00 12.57 12.38
C ARG A 55 -0.51 12.54 13.82
N VAL A 56 0.72 12.11 14.02
CA VAL A 56 1.47 12.23 15.30
C VAL A 56 2.72 13.04 15.04
N THR A 57 2.84 14.21 15.69
CA THR A 57 3.93 15.18 15.46
C THR A 57 4.76 15.46 16.71
N SER A 58 4.23 15.19 17.90
CA SER A 58 4.94 15.37 19.17
C SER A 58 6.15 14.43 19.24
N PRO A 59 7.39 14.91 19.45
CA PRO A 59 8.54 14.03 19.64
C PRO A 59 8.35 13.06 20.80
N LYS A 60 7.68 13.50 21.88
CA LYS A 60 7.35 12.66 23.04
C LYS A 60 6.44 11.49 22.64
N ASP A 61 5.39 11.73 21.87
CA ASP A 61 4.45 10.67 21.44
C ASP A 61 5.08 9.76 20.39
N LEU A 62 5.92 10.32 19.52
CA LEU A 62 6.68 9.54 18.54
C LEU A 62 7.62 8.56 19.22
N LEU A 63 8.38 9.00 20.23
CA LEU A 63 9.32 8.15 20.98
C LEU A 63 8.62 7.23 21.99
N GLY A 64 7.54 7.69 22.60
CA GLY A 64 6.85 6.95 23.66
C GLY A 64 5.83 5.93 23.16
N VAL A 65 5.29 6.11 21.95
CA VAL A 65 4.19 5.27 21.44
C VAL A 65 4.50 4.70 20.06
N ILE A 66 4.77 5.57 19.07
CA ILE A 66 4.85 5.13 17.67
C ILE A 66 6.11 4.29 17.41
N ILE A 67 7.27 4.76 17.85
CA ILE A 67 8.54 4.06 17.66
C ILE A 67 8.53 2.71 18.39
N PRO A 68 8.18 2.63 19.69
CA PRO A 68 8.12 1.35 20.41
C PRO A 68 7.15 0.34 19.78
N PHE A 69 6.03 0.82 19.23
CA PHE A 69 5.09 -0.05 18.52
C PHE A 69 5.73 -0.71 17.29
N PHE A 70 6.39 0.07 16.43
CA PHE A 70 7.02 -0.46 15.21
C PHE A 70 8.36 -1.16 15.47
N ASP A 71 9.04 -0.88 16.59
CA ASP A 71 10.16 -1.71 17.05
C ASP A 71 9.66 -3.12 17.46
N LYS A 72 8.49 -3.21 18.10
CA LYS A 72 7.85 -4.48 18.48
C LYS A 72 7.19 -5.20 17.30
N TYR A 73 6.62 -4.44 16.36
CA TYR A 73 5.94 -4.94 15.17
C TYR A 73 6.54 -4.32 13.89
N PRO A 74 7.72 -4.81 13.44
CA PRO A 74 8.45 -4.21 12.33
C PRO A 74 7.67 -4.20 11.02
N LEU A 75 7.91 -3.15 10.23
CA LEU A 75 7.40 -3.06 8.86
C LEU A 75 8.17 -4.06 7.96
N LEU A 76 7.47 -4.78 7.09
CA LEU A 76 8.10 -5.75 6.18
C LEU A 76 8.47 -5.18 4.80
N THR A 77 7.91 -4.02 4.43
CA THR A 77 8.26 -3.35 3.16
C THR A 77 9.53 -2.53 3.29
N GLN A 78 10.06 -2.03 2.17
CA GLN A 78 11.15 -1.05 2.13
C GLN A 78 10.84 0.25 2.89
N LYS A 79 9.60 0.46 3.36
CA LYS A 79 9.24 1.54 4.29
C LYS A 79 9.90 1.36 5.66
N ASN A 80 10.33 0.15 6.04
CA ASN A 80 11.08 -0.05 7.27
C ASN A 80 12.41 0.72 7.28
N SER A 81 13.08 0.83 6.13
CA SER A 81 14.29 1.64 6.00
C SER A 81 14.01 3.13 6.27
N ASP A 82 12.87 3.64 5.79
CA ASP A 82 12.43 5.01 6.11
C ASP A 82 12.15 5.15 7.61
N PHE A 83 11.55 4.14 8.23
CA PHE A 83 11.24 4.14 9.66
C PHE A 83 12.51 4.14 10.53
N VAL A 84 13.52 3.33 10.20
CA VAL A 84 14.81 3.28 10.92
C VAL A 84 15.54 4.63 10.86
N LEU A 85 15.56 5.29 9.69
CA LEU A 85 16.15 6.61 9.55
C LEU A 85 15.29 7.69 10.23
N PHE A 86 13.96 7.57 10.15
CA PHE A 86 13.02 8.48 10.82
C PHE A 86 13.21 8.45 12.35
N LYS A 87 13.38 7.26 12.95
CA LYS A 87 13.66 7.10 14.38
C LYS A 87 14.89 7.91 14.81
N GLN A 88 16.00 7.79 14.07
CA GLN A 88 17.23 8.56 14.33
C GLN A 88 17.01 10.08 14.28
N ILE A 89 16.18 10.56 13.34
CA ILE A 89 15.86 11.99 13.25
C ILE A 89 15.00 12.43 14.45
N VAL A 90 14.02 11.63 14.87
CA VAL A 90 13.18 11.93 16.04
C VAL A 90 14.04 12.02 17.31
N GLU A 91 14.98 11.09 17.48
CA GLU A 91 15.94 11.08 18.61
C GLU A 91 16.81 12.35 18.60
N ALA A 92 17.40 12.71 17.44
CA ALA A 92 18.19 13.93 17.30
C ALA A 92 17.37 15.21 17.59
N ILE A 93 16.10 15.25 17.18
CA ILE A 93 15.20 16.35 17.51
C ILE A 93 14.93 16.41 19.02
N ASN A 94 14.64 15.27 19.64
CA ASN A 94 14.36 15.18 21.08
C ASN A 94 15.57 15.60 21.93
N ASN A 95 16.78 15.24 21.49
CA ASN A 95 18.04 15.62 22.14
C ASN A 95 18.48 17.07 21.83
N LYS A 96 17.65 17.83 21.11
CA LYS A 96 17.94 19.22 20.68
C LYS A 96 19.18 19.37 19.80
N GLU A 97 19.70 18.29 19.20
CA GLU A 97 20.86 18.31 18.31
C GLU A 97 20.61 19.22 17.10
N HIS A 98 19.38 19.22 16.58
CA HIS A 98 18.90 20.03 15.46
C HIS A 98 19.04 21.56 15.62
N LEU A 99 19.33 22.05 16.84
CA LEU A 99 19.55 23.47 17.11
C LEU A 99 20.98 23.93 16.82
N HIS A 100 21.88 23.00 16.49
CA HIS A 100 23.28 23.27 16.17
C HIS A 100 23.59 22.84 14.72
N GLN A 101 24.56 23.49 14.09
CA GLN A 101 24.88 23.27 12.67
C GLN A 101 25.20 21.80 12.37
N GLU A 102 26.00 21.15 13.22
CA GLU A 102 26.37 19.73 13.07
C GLU A 102 25.14 18.81 13.14
N GLY A 103 24.26 19.02 14.12
CA GLY A 103 23.05 18.20 14.28
C GLY A 103 22.03 18.44 13.15
N LEU A 104 21.89 19.68 12.67
CA LEU A 104 21.08 19.99 11.48
C LEU A 104 21.64 19.28 10.23
N GLN A 105 22.95 19.33 10.01
CA GLN A 105 23.61 18.65 8.89
C GLN A 105 23.45 17.13 8.99
N ARG A 106 23.58 16.54 10.19
CA ARG A 106 23.31 15.13 10.44
C ARG A 106 21.87 14.75 10.06
N ILE A 107 20.89 15.57 10.41
CA ILE A 107 19.48 15.36 10.05
C ILE A 107 19.27 15.44 8.52
N LEU A 108 19.95 16.36 7.84
CA LEU A 108 19.89 16.49 6.38
C LEU A 108 20.47 15.26 5.68
N ASN A 109 21.61 14.74 6.16
CA ASN A 109 22.21 13.50 5.65
C ASN A 109 21.24 12.29 5.78
N LEU A 110 20.51 12.19 6.90
CA LEU A 110 19.47 11.18 7.11
C LEU A 110 18.25 11.41 6.20
N ARG A 111 17.77 12.65 6.15
CA ARG A 111 16.60 13.09 5.37
C ARG A 111 16.80 12.83 3.88
N ALA A 112 18.02 12.98 3.38
CA ALA A 112 18.38 12.75 1.98
C ALA A 112 18.08 11.30 1.51
N SER A 113 18.00 10.35 2.44
CA SER A 113 17.76 8.93 2.14
C SER A 113 16.34 8.45 2.48
N ILE A 114 15.47 9.36 2.95
CA ILE A 114 14.08 9.08 3.32
C ILE A 114 13.13 9.52 2.22
N ASN A 115 12.19 8.66 1.84
CA ASN A 115 11.17 8.91 0.80
C ASN A 115 11.79 9.45 -0.51
N LEU A 116 11.49 10.69 -0.88
CA LEU A 116 11.97 11.37 -2.10
C LEU A 116 13.29 12.15 -1.88
N GLY A 117 13.90 12.04 -0.70
CA GLY A 117 15.12 12.76 -0.34
C GLY A 117 14.92 14.26 -0.13
N LEU A 118 15.93 15.05 -0.51
CA LEU A 118 15.94 16.51 -0.37
C LEU A 118 15.24 17.21 -1.55
N SER A 119 14.50 18.28 -1.24
CA SER A 119 13.98 19.19 -2.25
C SER A 119 15.10 19.98 -2.94
N PRO A 120 14.89 20.54 -4.14
CA PRO A 120 15.87 21.40 -4.81
C PRO A 120 16.36 22.56 -3.92
N GLU A 121 15.46 23.18 -3.17
CA GLU A 121 15.78 24.25 -2.21
C GLU A 121 16.76 23.76 -1.13
N LEU A 122 16.54 22.57 -0.56
CA LEU A 122 17.44 22.01 0.45
C LEU A 122 18.79 21.60 -0.14
N LYS A 123 18.82 21.08 -1.37
CA LYS A 123 20.09 20.77 -2.07
C LYS A 123 20.92 22.03 -2.32
N ALA A 124 20.27 23.12 -2.72
CA ALA A 124 20.95 24.41 -2.93
C ALA A 124 21.47 25.02 -1.62
N ALA A 125 20.70 24.91 -0.53
CA ALA A 125 21.09 25.44 0.77
C ALA A 125 22.17 24.61 1.48
N PHE A 126 22.27 23.31 1.20
CA PHE A 126 23.19 22.38 1.85
C PHE A 126 23.90 21.49 0.82
N PRO A 127 24.74 22.08 -0.05
CA PRO A 127 25.35 21.38 -1.19
C PRO A 127 26.26 20.22 -0.77
N ASP A 128 26.87 20.29 0.42
CA ASP A 128 27.78 19.27 0.95
C ASP A 128 27.06 18.08 1.63
N THR A 129 25.73 18.02 1.52
CA THR A 129 24.95 16.93 2.12
C THR A 129 25.26 15.60 1.46
N VAL A 130 25.80 14.65 2.23
CA VAL A 130 26.02 13.27 1.81
C VAL A 130 24.87 12.40 2.34
N ALA A 131 24.14 11.76 1.44
CA ALA A 131 23.04 10.88 1.80
C ALA A 131 23.55 9.68 2.61
N LYS A 132 22.92 9.41 3.77
CA LYS A 132 23.27 8.24 4.57
C LYS A 132 22.87 6.95 3.83
N GLU A 133 23.64 5.89 3.98
CA GLU A 133 23.27 4.59 3.45
C GLU A 133 21.87 4.17 3.93
N ARG A 134 21.03 3.74 3.00
CA ARG A 134 19.67 3.27 3.29
C ARG A 134 19.73 1.76 3.59
N PRO A 135 19.34 1.31 4.79
CA PRO A 135 19.39 -0.12 5.11
C PRO A 135 18.41 -0.91 4.24
N LEU A 136 18.86 -2.05 3.69
CA LEU A 136 17.98 -2.94 2.94
C LEU A 136 17.14 -3.81 3.88
N VAL A 137 15.85 -3.96 3.55
CA VAL A 137 14.93 -4.86 4.27
C VAL A 137 14.98 -6.24 3.61
N MET A 138 15.54 -7.22 4.32
CA MET A 138 15.72 -8.59 3.82
C MET A 138 14.76 -9.60 4.48
N ASP A 139 14.38 -9.40 5.76
CA ASP A 139 13.36 -10.24 6.40
C ASP A 139 11.96 -9.76 5.99
N ILE A 140 11.38 -10.48 5.03
CA ILE A 140 10.04 -10.26 4.48
C ILE A 140 9.05 -11.34 4.95
N SER A 141 9.43 -12.13 5.94
CA SER A 141 8.66 -13.30 6.37
C SER A 141 7.35 -12.88 7.04
N ILE A 142 6.22 -13.26 6.45
CA ILE A 142 4.90 -12.99 7.03
C ILE A 142 4.63 -14.03 8.12
N ARG A 143 4.84 -13.64 9.39
CA ARG A 143 4.67 -14.54 10.55
C ARG A 143 3.25 -14.48 11.15
N ASP A 144 2.59 -13.33 11.01
CA ASP A 144 1.24 -13.11 11.54
C ASP A 144 0.27 -12.84 10.38
N PRO A 145 -0.78 -13.65 10.18
CA PRO A 145 -1.78 -13.42 9.13
C PRO A 145 -2.49 -12.06 9.25
N ARG A 146 -2.55 -11.47 10.45
CA ARG A 146 -3.11 -10.12 10.64
C ARG A 146 -2.29 -9.05 9.93
N TRP A 147 -0.99 -9.26 9.74
CA TRP A 147 -0.16 -8.37 8.92
C TRP A 147 -0.62 -8.42 7.47
N PHE A 148 -0.84 -9.63 6.91
CA PHE A 148 -1.31 -9.80 5.53
C PHE A 148 -2.70 -9.17 5.33
N VAL A 149 -3.60 -9.31 6.31
CA VAL A 149 -4.93 -8.68 6.30
C VAL A 149 -4.80 -7.15 6.29
N GLY A 150 -3.99 -6.57 7.17
CA GLY A 150 -3.75 -5.13 7.20
C GLY A 150 -3.07 -4.60 5.93
N PHE A 151 -2.15 -5.37 5.35
CA PHE A 151 -1.53 -5.06 4.06
C PHE A 151 -2.55 -5.09 2.92
N THR A 152 -3.47 -6.07 2.94
CA THR A 152 -4.58 -6.18 1.98
C THR A 152 -5.60 -5.05 2.14
N GLU A 153 -5.83 -4.55 3.36
CA GLU A 153 -6.67 -3.37 3.60
C GLU A 153 -6.16 -2.14 2.84
N GLY A 154 -4.84 -1.97 2.75
CA GLY A 154 -4.22 -0.89 1.98
C GLY A 154 -4.13 -1.18 0.48
N GLU A 155 -3.49 -2.30 0.13
CA GLU A 155 -2.97 -2.56 -1.22
C GLU A 155 -3.79 -3.59 -2.02
N GLY A 156 -4.76 -4.23 -1.35
CA GLY A 156 -5.56 -5.31 -1.91
C GLY A 156 -6.72 -4.84 -2.78
N CYS A 157 -7.09 -5.66 -3.74
CA CYS A 157 -8.25 -5.46 -4.59
C CYS A 157 -8.97 -6.79 -4.81
N PHE A 158 -10.28 -6.78 -4.63
CA PHE A 158 -11.20 -7.87 -4.99
C PHE A 158 -12.05 -7.37 -6.16
N SER A 159 -11.99 -8.06 -7.29
CA SER A 159 -12.66 -7.62 -8.52
C SER A 159 -13.40 -8.76 -9.22
N ILE A 160 -14.56 -8.43 -9.80
CA ILE A 160 -15.30 -9.28 -10.71
C ILE A 160 -15.11 -8.73 -12.12
N LEU A 161 -14.44 -9.48 -12.98
CA LEU A 161 -14.15 -9.09 -14.36
C LEU A 161 -15.07 -9.84 -15.32
N ILE A 162 -15.69 -9.10 -16.24
CA ILE A 162 -16.56 -9.63 -17.29
C ILE A 162 -15.79 -9.58 -18.61
N ILE A 163 -15.50 -10.75 -19.18
CA ILE A 163 -14.74 -10.90 -20.42
C ILE A 163 -15.66 -11.47 -21.50
N ASN A 164 -15.91 -10.69 -22.55
CA ASN A 164 -16.69 -11.14 -23.69
C ASN A 164 -15.84 -12.06 -24.57
N LYS A 165 -16.30 -13.29 -24.83
CA LYS A 165 -15.62 -14.18 -25.79
C LYS A 165 -15.97 -13.74 -27.22
N THR A 166 -14.97 -13.48 -28.06
CA THR A 166 -15.16 -13.22 -29.50
C THR A 166 -15.69 -14.48 -30.20
N LYS A 167 -16.47 -14.28 -31.28
CA LYS A 167 -17.16 -15.31 -32.08
C LYS A 167 -16.20 -16.46 -32.47
N GLY A 168 -16.35 -17.62 -31.83
CA GLY A 168 -15.52 -18.78 -32.14
C GLY A 168 -15.69 -19.96 -31.19
N SER A 169 -16.90 -20.53 -31.11
CA SER A 169 -17.19 -21.96 -30.85
C SER A 169 -18.67 -22.11 -30.49
N ALA A 170 -19.39 -22.84 -31.32
CA ALA A 170 -20.84 -22.93 -31.35
C ALA A 170 -21.47 -23.78 -30.22
N LEU A 171 -20.88 -23.81 -29.02
CA LEU A 171 -21.31 -24.77 -27.96
C LEU A 171 -21.40 -24.22 -26.54
N ASN A 172 -21.28 -22.90 -26.29
CA ASN A 172 -21.53 -22.34 -24.95
C ASN A 172 -22.59 -21.23 -24.98
N LYS A 173 -23.74 -21.48 -24.33
CA LYS A 173 -24.90 -20.58 -24.25
C LYS A 173 -24.63 -19.28 -23.48
N SER A 174 -23.50 -19.14 -22.78
CA SER A 174 -23.05 -17.88 -22.17
C SER A 174 -21.85 -17.29 -22.93
N ARG A 175 -22.09 -16.16 -23.61
CA ARG A 175 -21.06 -15.37 -24.35
C ARG A 175 -20.08 -14.63 -23.43
N ILE A 176 -20.30 -14.75 -22.12
CA ILE A 176 -19.64 -13.99 -21.06
C ILE A 176 -18.82 -14.94 -20.21
N ASN A 177 -17.56 -14.60 -20.00
CA ASN A 177 -16.69 -15.27 -19.05
C ASN A 177 -16.51 -14.37 -17.82
N ILE A 178 -16.83 -14.92 -16.65
CA ILE A 178 -16.70 -14.22 -15.37
C ILE A 178 -15.38 -14.64 -14.73
N VAL A 179 -14.55 -13.68 -14.35
CA VAL A 179 -13.27 -13.91 -13.68
C VAL A 179 -13.27 -13.20 -12.33
N LEU A 180 -13.06 -13.97 -11.28
CA LEU A 180 -12.82 -13.45 -9.94
C LEU A 180 -11.32 -13.18 -9.78
N ASP A 181 -10.95 -11.96 -9.41
CA ASP A 181 -9.57 -11.50 -9.36
C ASP A 181 -9.25 -10.93 -7.97
N PHE A 182 -8.41 -11.64 -7.22
CA PHE A 182 -7.75 -11.09 -6.04
C PHE A 182 -6.35 -10.59 -6.43
N GLN A 183 -6.07 -9.31 -6.17
CA GLN A 183 -4.81 -8.69 -6.56
C GLN A 183 -4.22 -7.86 -5.40
N LEU A 184 -2.90 -7.92 -5.25
CA LEU A 184 -2.12 -7.03 -4.37
C LEU A 184 -1.09 -6.31 -5.22
N THR A 185 -1.09 -4.98 -5.20
CA THR A 185 -0.19 -4.16 -6.02
C THR A 185 0.84 -3.46 -5.14
N GLN A 186 2.09 -3.39 -5.58
CA GLN A 186 3.12 -2.66 -4.85
C GLN A 186 4.22 -2.14 -5.79
N HIS A 187 5.02 -1.19 -5.32
CA HIS A 187 6.21 -0.75 -6.05
C HIS A 187 7.22 -1.89 -6.23
N SER A 188 7.94 -1.92 -7.35
CA SER A 188 8.92 -3.00 -7.68
C SER A 188 10.07 -3.16 -6.70
N ARG A 189 10.40 -2.10 -5.95
CA ARG A 189 11.34 -2.16 -4.81
C ARG A 189 10.99 -3.21 -3.75
N ASP A 190 9.71 -3.60 -3.67
CA ASP A 190 9.19 -4.60 -2.75
C ASP A 190 8.91 -5.94 -3.46
N ILE A 191 9.54 -6.19 -4.63
CA ILE A 191 9.32 -7.42 -5.41
C ILE A 191 9.59 -8.70 -4.62
N LEU A 192 10.58 -8.70 -3.71
CA LEU A 192 10.87 -9.88 -2.90
C LEU A 192 9.67 -10.23 -2.00
N LEU A 193 9.07 -9.22 -1.34
CA LEU A 193 7.85 -9.38 -0.54
C LEU A 193 6.66 -9.84 -1.40
N ILE A 194 6.50 -9.32 -2.62
CA ILE A 194 5.40 -9.74 -3.50
C ILE A 194 5.60 -11.18 -4.00
N LYS A 195 6.84 -11.61 -4.25
CA LYS A 195 7.17 -13.00 -4.56
C LYS A 195 6.89 -13.94 -3.40
N SER A 196 7.24 -13.54 -2.16
CA SER A 196 6.99 -14.39 -0.99
C SER A 196 5.50 -14.62 -0.71
N LEU A 197 4.60 -13.81 -1.26
CA LEU A 197 3.16 -14.05 -1.17
C LEU A 197 2.72 -15.33 -1.88
N VAL A 198 3.41 -15.75 -2.95
CA VAL A 198 3.10 -16.99 -3.65
C VAL A 198 3.33 -18.19 -2.73
N ASP A 199 4.47 -18.21 -2.06
CA ASP A 199 4.82 -19.27 -1.10
C ASP A 199 3.93 -19.19 0.16
N TYR A 200 3.71 -17.98 0.68
CA TYR A 200 2.89 -17.75 1.88
C TYR A 200 1.43 -18.19 1.69
N LEU A 201 0.83 -17.88 0.53
CA LEU A 201 -0.56 -18.25 0.22
C LEU A 201 -0.67 -19.62 -0.45
N GLY A 202 0.45 -20.21 -0.88
CA GLY A 202 0.48 -21.46 -1.65
C GLY A 202 -0.28 -21.38 -2.98
N CYS A 203 -0.43 -20.20 -3.56
CA CYS A 203 -1.18 -19.97 -4.79
C CYS A 203 -0.83 -18.64 -5.47
N GLY A 204 -1.42 -18.38 -6.63
CA GLY A 204 -1.29 -17.12 -7.36
C GLY A 204 0.04 -16.97 -8.09
N ASN A 205 0.20 -15.84 -8.77
CA ASN A 205 1.36 -15.53 -9.59
C ASN A 205 1.75 -14.06 -9.43
N VAL A 206 3.02 -13.75 -9.70
CA VAL A 206 3.55 -12.38 -9.71
C VAL A 206 3.73 -11.88 -11.14
N TYR A 207 3.31 -10.64 -11.35
CA TYR A 207 3.38 -9.97 -12.63
C TYR A 207 4.01 -8.58 -12.47
N TYR A 208 4.57 -8.08 -13.55
CA TYR A 208 5.10 -6.73 -13.67
C TYR A 208 4.10 -5.90 -14.47
N TYR A 209 3.88 -4.65 -14.09
CA TYR A 209 3.18 -3.73 -15.00
C TYR A 209 4.03 -3.53 -16.24
N PRO A 210 3.46 -3.31 -17.44
CA PRO A 210 4.27 -2.88 -18.56
C PRO A 210 4.75 -1.44 -18.31
N ASP A 211 6.03 -1.16 -18.56
CA ASP A 211 6.50 0.22 -18.61
C ASP A 211 5.88 0.93 -19.81
N LYS A 212 5.11 2.00 -19.56
CA LYS A 212 4.46 2.81 -20.60
C LYS A 212 5.50 3.50 -21.51
N SER A 213 6.69 3.76 -20.99
CA SER A 213 7.82 4.37 -21.71
C SER A 213 8.46 3.36 -22.67
N ALA A 214 8.65 2.12 -22.22
CA ALA A 214 9.08 0.98 -23.04
C ALA A 214 8.06 0.62 -24.13
N LEU A 215 6.76 0.72 -23.88
CA LEU A 215 5.70 0.43 -24.87
C LEU A 215 5.77 1.35 -26.10
N LEU A 216 6.29 2.57 -25.96
CA LEU A 216 6.55 3.49 -27.09
C LEU A 216 7.79 3.08 -27.91
N LEU A 217 8.78 2.44 -27.29
CA LEU A 217 10.00 1.97 -27.95
C LEU A 217 9.84 0.59 -28.60
N LEU A 218 8.93 -0.25 -28.09
CA LEU A 218 8.66 -1.61 -28.58
C LEU A 218 7.77 -1.67 -29.84
N ARG A 219 7.44 -0.53 -30.47
CA ARG A 219 6.89 -0.52 -31.84
C ARG A 219 7.94 -0.82 -32.92
N ARG A 220 9.21 -0.99 -32.55
CA ARG A 220 10.27 -1.50 -33.42
C ARG A 220 10.60 -2.94 -33.02
N ARG A 221 10.62 -3.80 -34.04
CA ARG A 221 10.64 -5.27 -34.00
C ARG A 221 11.72 -5.88 -33.11
N ASP A 222 11.41 -7.08 -32.64
CA ASP A 222 12.35 -8.15 -32.23
C ASP A 222 13.32 -7.84 -31.09
N ASP A 223 12.80 -7.73 -29.87
CA ASP A 223 13.49 -8.37 -28.74
C ASP A 223 12.49 -8.79 -27.65
N SER A 224 12.35 -10.10 -27.46
CA SER A 224 11.44 -10.70 -26.48
C SER A 224 12.04 -10.82 -25.08
N ARG A 225 13.19 -10.17 -24.79
CA ARG A 225 13.89 -10.36 -23.50
C ARG A 225 14.30 -9.09 -22.73
N LEU A 226 14.01 -7.89 -23.22
CA LEU A 226 14.11 -6.70 -22.35
C LEU A 226 12.87 -6.57 -21.46
N ARG A 227 12.91 -7.23 -20.29
CA ARG A 227 12.05 -6.84 -19.16
C ARG A 227 12.57 -5.50 -18.63
N LEU A 228 12.15 -4.39 -19.25
CA LEU A 228 12.31 -3.08 -18.63
C LEU A 228 11.55 -3.11 -17.30
N GLU A 229 12.29 -2.88 -16.21
CA GLU A 229 11.76 -2.91 -14.85
C GLU A 229 10.65 -1.88 -14.72
N SER A 230 9.42 -2.35 -14.52
CA SER A 230 8.30 -1.49 -14.24
C SER A 230 8.36 -0.98 -12.81
N ASN A 231 7.88 0.24 -12.59
CA ASN A 231 7.79 0.80 -11.23
C ASN A 231 6.78 0.06 -10.34
N GLY A 232 5.90 -0.76 -10.91
CA GLY A 232 4.90 -1.53 -10.16
C GLY A 232 4.96 -3.02 -10.46
N VAL A 233 4.68 -3.83 -9.44
CA VAL A 233 4.52 -5.29 -9.50
C VAL A 233 3.22 -5.66 -8.80
N TYR A 234 2.65 -6.81 -9.14
CA TYR A 234 1.44 -7.26 -8.47
C TYR A 234 1.37 -8.78 -8.34
N PHE A 235 0.89 -9.24 -7.18
CA PHE A 235 0.45 -10.60 -6.94
C PHE A 235 -1.00 -10.74 -7.42
N LYS A 236 -1.35 -11.89 -7.99
CA LYS A 236 -2.69 -12.15 -8.54
C LYS A 236 -3.10 -13.60 -8.39
N ALA A 237 -4.31 -13.82 -7.89
CA ALA A 237 -4.94 -15.14 -7.76
C ALA A 237 -6.35 -15.12 -8.35
N ARG A 238 -6.61 -16.06 -9.27
CA ARG A 238 -7.87 -16.17 -10.03
C ARG A 238 -8.50 -17.55 -10.03
N ALA A 239 -7.74 -18.57 -9.66
CA ALA A 239 -8.26 -19.93 -9.62
C ALA A 239 -9.34 -20.02 -8.53
N LYS A 240 -10.54 -20.44 -8.92
CA LYS A 240 -11.70 -20.52 -8.01
C LYS A 240 -11.37 -21.33 -6.75
N GLU A 241 -10.67 -22.45 -6.92
CA GLU A 241 -10.33 -23.34 -5.81
C GLU A 241 -9.33 -22.68 -4.85
N ASP A 242 -8.31 -22.00 -5.35
CA ASP A 242 -7.35 -21.26 -4.52
C ASP A 242 -8.02 -20.11 -3.78
N LEU A 243 -8.91 -19.37 -4.43
CA LEU A 243 -9.69 -18.31 -3.78
C LEU A 243 -10.49 -18.88 -2.60
N LYS A 244 -11.23 -19.96 -2.83
CA LYS A 244 -12.10 -20.58 -1.82
C LYS A 244 -11.34 -21.21 -0.66
N THR A 245 -10.26 -21.92 -0.94
CA THR A 245 -9.58 -22.77 0.05
C THR A 245 -8.38 -22.13 0.72
N LYS A 246 -7.75 -21.13 0.08
CA LYS A 246 -6.49 -20.52 0.57
C LYS A 246 -6.67 -19.05 0.94
N ILE A 247 -7.37 -18.27 0.12
CA ILE A 247 -7.43 -16.81 0.29
C ILE A 247 -8.59 -16.39 1.20
N LEU A 248 -9.83 -16.74 0.84
CA LEU A 248 -11.01 -16.30 1.59
C LEU A 248 -11.04 -16.76 3.07
N PRO A 249 -10.59 -17.97 3.44
CA PRO A 249 -10.57 -18.40 4.83
C PRO A 249 -9.73 -17.50 5.75
N ILE A 250 -8.69 -16.84 5.21
CA ILE A 250 -7.89 -15.87 5.98
C ILE A 250 -8.76 -14.68 6.40
N PHE A 251 -9.57 -14.15 5.48
CA PHE A 251 -10.43 -12.99 5.75
C PHE A 251 -11.69 -13.35 6.52
N GLU A 252 -12.18 -14.59 6.43
CA GLU A 252 -13.23 -15.09 7.32
C GLU A 252 -12.74 -15.12 8.77
N LYS A 253 -11.51 -15.61 8.99
CA LYS A 253 -10.89 -15.64 10.31
C LYS A 253 -10.47 -14.25 10.80
N TYR A 254 -10.02 -13.38 9.90
CA TYR A 254 -9.53 -12.04 10.19
C TYR A 254 -10.17 -11.01 9.23
N PRO A 255 -11.39 -10.53 9.53
CA PRO A 255 -12.10 -9.63 8.62
C PRO A 255 -11.42 -8.28 8.44
N LEU A 256 -11.47 -7.78 7.20
CA LEU A 256 -11.13 -6.40 6.86
C LEU A 256 -11.99 -5.43 7.67
N LYS A 257 -11.45 -4.24 7.94
CA LYS A 257 -12.05 -3.25 8.85
C LYS A 257 -12.58 -2.01 8.14
N GLY A 258 -12.06 -1.68 6.97
CA GLY A 258 -12.50 -0.53 6.20
C GLY A 258 -13.65 -0.86 5.27
N VAL A 259 -13.98 0.12 4.45
CA VAL A 259 -14.95 -0.01 3.36
C VAL A 259 -14.64 -1.18 2.43
N LYS A 260 -13.35 -1.54 2.26
CA LYS A 260 -12.94 -2.68 1.43
C LYS A 260 -13.57 -4.00 1.88
N ASN A 261 -13.94 -4.13 3.15
CA ASN A 261 -14.69 -5.28 3.64
C ASN A 261 -16.03 -5.47 2.91
N LEU A 262 -16.73 -4.39 2.54
CA LEU A 262 -17.96 -4.48 1.75
C LEU A 262 -17.69 -5.09 0.36
N ASN A 263 -16.59 -4.69 -0.29
CA ASN A 263 -16.17 -5.27 -1.56
C ASN A 263 -15.79 -6.75 -1.41
N LEU A 264 -15.13 -7.13 -0.32
CA LEU A 264 -14.84 -8.52 -0.02
C LEU A 264 -16.11 -9.35 0.15
N LEU A 265 -17.12 -8.83 0.86
CA LEU A 265 -18.39 -9.53 1.08
C LEU A 265 -19.14 -9.77 -0.24
N ASP A 266 -19.21 -8.77 -1.11
CA ASP A 266 -19.80 -8.91 -2.45
C ASP A 266 -19.00 -9.91 -3.31
N PHE A 267 -17.67 -9.87 -3.21
CA PHE A 267 -16.80 -10.82 -3.88
C PHE A 267 -17.03 -12.27 -3.40
N ILE A 268 -17.19 -12.49 -2.09
CA ILE A 268 -17.53 -13.79 -1.50
C ILE A 268 -18.88 -14.28 -2.04
N GLN A 269 -19.87 -13.39 -2.17
CA GLN A 269 -21.17 -13.75 -2.75
C GLN A 269 -21.04 -14.19 -4.21
N ALA A 270 -20.23 -13.49 -5.02
CA ALA A 270 -19.96 -13.89 -6.39
C ALA A 270 -19.24 -15.25 -6.47
N VAL A 271 -18.31 -15.53 -5.55
CA VAL A 271 -17.66 -16.85 -5.41
C VAL A 271 -18.69 -17.95 -5.19
N LYS A 272 -19.68 -17.73 -4.29
CA LYS A 272 -20.75 -18.70 -4.01
C LYS A 272 -21.61 -19.00 -5.24
N ILE A 273 -22.05 -17.96 -5.97
CA ILE A 273 -22.85 -18.10 -7.21
C ILE A 273 -22.05 -18.84 -8.29
N ILE A 274 -20.74 -18.62 -8.36
CA ILE A 274 -19.87 -19.33 -9.30
C ILE A 274 -19.67 -20.80 -8.88
N ASP A 275 -19.55 -21.07 -7.58
CA ASP A 275 -19.35 -22.42 -7.05
C ASP A 275 -20.58 -23.31 -7.24
N SER A 276 -21.79 -22.77 -7.05
CA SER A 276 -23.06 -23.47 -7.30
C SER A 276 -23.38 -23.65 -8.80
N LYS A 277 -22.61 -23.03 -9.69
CA LYS A 277 -22.87 -22.93 -11.14
C LYS A 277 -24.09 -22.07 -11.52
N ASP A 278 -24.70 -21.35 -10.58
CA ASP A 278 -25.85 -20.48 -10.85
C ASP A 278 -25.54 -19.34 -11.82
N HIS A 279 -24.27 -18.93 -11.91
CA HIS A 279 -23.78 -17.97 -12.90
C HIS A 279 -24.04 -18.37 -14.38
N LEU A 280 -24.42 -19.63 -14.64
CA LEU A 280 -24.82 -20.11 -15.96
C LEU A 280 -26.29 -19.82 -16.30
N THR A 281 -27.08 -19.38 -15.32
CA THR A 281 -28.46 -18.91 -15.48
C THR A 281 -28.48 -17.41 -15.70
N GLU A 282 -29.55 -16.90 -16.33
CA GLU A 282 -29.75 -15.46 -16.50
C GLU A 282 -29.88 -14.73 -15.15
N GLU A 283 -30.63 -15.30 -14.21
CA GLU A 283 -30.79 -14.74 -12.87
C GLU A 283 -29.46 -14.67 -12.12
N GLY A 284 -28.68 -15.75 -12.10
CA GLY A 284 -27.38 -15.79 -11.43
C GLY A 284 -26.34 -14.89 -12.09
N LEU A 285 -26.38 -14.75 -13.42
CA LEU A 285 -25.55 -13.78 -14.15
C LEU A 285 -25.91 -12.34 -13.75
N ASN A 286 -27.19 -11.98 -13.75
CA ASN A 286 -27.65 -10.64 -13.37
C ASN A 286 -27.23 -10.30 -11.93
N LYS A 287 -27.37 -11.25 -10.99
CA LYS A 287 -26.86 -11.08 -9.61
C LYS A 287 -25.37 -10.76 -9.56
N ILE A 288 -24.54 -11.41 -10.38
CA ILE A 288 -23.10 -11.11 -10.43
C ILE A 288 -22.82 -9.73 -11.02
N LEU A 289 -23.60 -9.31 -12.03
CA LEU A 289 -23.47 -7.99 -12.63
C LEU A 289 -23.83 -6.90 -11.61
N ASP A 290 -24.92 -7.09 -10.86
CA ASP A 290 -25.33 -6.18 -9.79
C ASP A 290 -24.25 -6.07 -8.70
N LEU A 291 -23.69 -7.20 -8.26
CA LEU A 291 -22.57 -7.22 -7.30
C LEU A 291 -21.36 -6.45 -7.84
N ARG A 292 -20.99 -6.68 -9.11
CA ARG A 292 -19.87 -5.96 -9.75
C ARG A 292 -20.12 -4.45 -9.77
N ASP A 293 -21.33 -4.04 -10.11
CA ASP A 293 -21.70 -2.63 -10.35
C ASP A 293 -21.89 -1.83 -9.06
N GLN A 294 -21.88 -2.48 -7.89
CA GLN A 294 -21.83 -1.83 -6.58
C GLN A 294 -20.47 -1.97 -5.86
N MET A 295 -19.47 -2.57 -6.51
CA MET A 295 -18.14 -2.78 -5.92
C MET A 295 -17.14 -1.67 -6.28
N ASN A 296 -16.12 -1.53 -5.42
CA ASN A 296 -14.93 -0.72 -5.64
C ASN A 296 -15.27 0.75 -5.97
N SER A 297 -14.85 1.24 -7.14
CA SER A 297 -15.06 2.63 -7.56
C SER A 297 -16.51 2.97 -7.89
N GLN A 298 -17.38 1.97 -8.05
CA GLN A 298 -18.81 2.16 -8.31
C GLN A 298 -19.63 2.24 -7.02
N ARG A 299 -19.05 1.80 -5.90
CA ARG A 299 -19.72 1.84 -4.60
C ARG A 299 -19.96 3.29 -4.20
N GLN A 300 -21.22 3.60 -3.90
CA GLN A 300 -21.61 4.87 -3.29
C GLN A 300 -21.34 4.83 -1.79
N TYR A 301 -20.85 5.94 -1.26
CA TYR A 301 -20.55 6.12 0.16
C TYR A 301 -21.41 7.25 0.71
N ASP A 302 -22.27 6.90 1.65
CA ASP A 302 -23.06 7.86 2.43
C ASP A 302 -22.18 8.61 3.44
#